data_AF-A0A9P4URF6-F1
#
_entry.id   AF-A0A9P4URF6-F1
#
_cell.length_a   1.000
_cell.length_b   1.000
_cell.length_c   1.000
_cell.angle_alpha   90.00
_cell.angle_beta   90.00
_cell.angle_gamma   90.00
#
_symmetry.space_group_name_H-M   'P 1'
#
loop_
_entity.id
_entity.type
_entity.pdbx_description
1 polymer ?
#
loop_
_entity_poly.entity_id
_entity_poly.type
_entity_poly.pdbx_seq_one_letter_code
_entity_poly.pdbx_strand_id
1 'polypeptide(L)'
;MNGARNDQQFSPCQSPIYVATIPQRRPSNRDEFDGPAQFLPRPADADREPAEEELPALPVHLYSQEQDEILTRVNDRLSQCAFDFVARYSFPIPFEPDKRPVSVPSDREWSEWVFLLKRLATKRRIPARVLFNGQIRQFITVLENSLEMRHAAVHQSRPLKDDRNVLQLISSGIQVAKIVKDASAMRFLDNLYVQTERLIASRKI
;
A
#
# COMPACT_ATOMS: atom_id res chain seq x y z
N MET A 1 -58.42 -21.08 61.62
CA MET A 1 -57.87 -20.60 62.90
C MET A 1 -57.07 -21.72 63.52
N ASN A 2 -55.75 -21.53 63.63
CA ASN A 2 -54.86 -22.04 64.68
C ASN A 2 -53.42 -21.89 64.18
N GLY A 3 -52.72 -20.92 64.74
CA GLY A 3 -51.27 -20.85 64.68
C GLY A 3 -50.69 -21.34 66.01
N ALA A 4 -49.55 -22.02 65.96
CA ALA A 4 -48.51 -21.98 66.98
C ALA A 4 -47.20 -22.55 66.41
N ARG A 5 -46.15 -21.72 66.53
CA ARG A 5 -44.70 -22.00 66.52
C ARG A 5 -44.36 -23.11 67.54
N ASN A 6 -43.24 -23.81 67.62
CA ASN A 6 -41.82 -23.70 67.21
C ASN A 6 -41.22 -25.08 67.61
N ASP A 7 -40.23 -25.71 66.98
CA ASP A 7 -38.78 -25.55 67.16
C ASP A 7 -38.14 -26.76 66.41
N GLN A 8 -37.25 -26.60 65.43
CA GLN A 8 -35.81 -26.33 65.55
C GLN A 8 -34.99 -27.61 65.30
N GLN A 9 -34.37 -27.73 64.12
CA GLN A 9 -33.03 -28.30 64.01
C GLN A 9 -32.32 -27.93 62.71
N PHE A 10 -31.07 -27.54 62.91
CA PHE A 10 -30.07 -26.97 62.00
C PHE A 10 -29.80 -27.77 60.72
N SER A 11 -29.52 -27.06 59.62
CA SER A 11 -28.57 -27.49 58.58
C SER A 11 -27.94 -26.28 57.88
N PRO A 12 -26.66 -26.36 57.49
CA PRO A 12 -25.83 -25.19 57.21
C PRO A 12 -25.90 -24.72 55.74
N CYS A 13 -25.59 -23.44 55.56
CA CYS A 13 -25.39 -22.73 54.31
C CYS A 13 -24.46 -23.47 53.33
N GLN A 14 -24.80 -23.49 52.04
CA GLN A 14 -23.83 -23.31 50.96
C GLN A 14 -24.50 -22.90 49.64
N SER A 15 -23.83 -21.95 48.99
CA SER A 15 -24.28 -21.00 47.98
C SER A 15 -24.49 -21.60 46.58
N PRO A 16 -25.24 -20.93 45.68
CA PRO A 16 -25.38 -21.37 44.29
C PRO A 16 -24.04 -21.29 43.56
N ILE A 17 -23.73 -22.37 42.83
CA ILE A 17 -22.60 -22.45 41.91
C ILE A 17 -22.81 -21.38 40.82
N TYR A 18 -22.06 -20.29 40.91
CA TYR A 18 -21.84 -19.42 39.75
C TYR A 18 -21.06 -20.24 38.72
N VAL A 19 -21.74 -20.63 37.65
CA VAL A 19 -21.08 -21.15 36.44
C VAL A 19 -20.33 -19.96 35.84
N ALA A 20 -19.05 -19.84 36.18
CA ALA A 20 -18.15 -18.94 35.48
C ALA A 20 -18.03 -19.45 34.04
N THR A 21 -18.69 -18.76 33.10
CA THR A 21 -18.40 -18.88 31.67
C THR A 21 -16.94 -18.49 31.47
N ILE A 22 -16.09 -19.52 31.40
CA ILE A 22 -14.70 -19.40 30.97
C ILE A 22 -14.75 -18.85 29.53
N PRO A 23 -14.13 -17.71 29.22
CA PRO A 23 -14.02 -17.27 27.84
C PRO A 23 -13.12 -18.28 27.14
N GLN A 24 -13.71 -19.17 26.33
CA GLN A 24 -12.94 -20.04 25.46
C GLN A 24 -12.07 -19.16 24.57
N ARG A 25 -10.76 -19.18 24.82
CA ARG A 25 -9.77 -18.65 23.89
C ARG A 25 -9.97 -19.37 22.56
N ARG A 26 -10.34 -18.63 21.52
CA ARG A 26 -10.39 -19.15 20.15
C ARG A 26 -9.04 -19.79 19.83
N PRO A 27 -9.00 -21.04 19.32
CA PRO A 27 -7.76 -21.63 18.83
C PRO A 27 -7.21 -20.70 17.73
N SER A 28 -5.99 -20.22 17.93
CA SER A 28 -5.36 -19.11 17.18
C SER A 28 -5.12 -19.38 15.69
N ASN A 29 -5.59 -20.50 15.14
CA ASN A 29 -5.40 -20.93 13.75
C ASN A 29 -6.72 -21.18 12.99
N ARG A 30 -7.88 -20.90 13.58
CA ARG A 30 -9.16 -21.03 12.87
C ARG A 30 -9.44 -19.74 12.13
N ASP A 31 -9.46 -19.81 10.80
CA ASP A 31 -9.73 -18.68 9.93
C ASP A 31 -11.17 -18.19 10.15
N GLU A 32 -11.41 -16.88 10.04
CA GLU A 32 -12.76 -16.30 10.11
C GLU A 32 -13.66 -16.78 8.96
N PHE A 33 -13.04 -17.23 7.85
CA PHE A 33 -13.71 -17.89 6.74
C PHE A 33 -14.04 -19.39 7.02
N ASP A 34 -13.52 -19.98 8.09
CA ASP A 34 -13.84 -21.36 8.54
C ASP A 34 -15.10 -21.41 9.45
N GLY A 35 -15.82 -20.30 9.56
CA GLY A 35 -17.06 -20.17 10.31
C GLY A 35 -18.31 -20.30 9.42
N PRO A 36 -19.52 -20.22 10.01
CA PRO A 36 -20.74 -20.05 9.22
C PRO A 36 -20.63 -18.83 8.30
N ALA A 37 -20.72 -19.05 6.99
CA ALA A 37 -20.59 -18.01 5.98
C ALA A 37 -21.94 -17.73 5.31
N GLN A 38 -22.19 -16.45 5.03
CA GLN A 38 -23.28 -16.04 4.16
C GLN A 38 -22.81 -16.18 2.71
N PHE A 39 -23.50 -17.03 1.94
CA PHE A 39 -23.30 -17.12 0.50
C PHE A 39 -24.38 -16.29 -0.20
N LEU A 40 -23.97 -15.50 -1.20
CA LEU A 40 -24.92 -14.85 -2.09
C LEU A 40 -25.49 -15.89 -3.07
N PRO A 41 -26.78 -15.80 -3.43
CA PRO A 41 -27.34 -16.68 -4.45
C PRO A 41 -26.60 -16.46 -5.77
N ARG A 42 -26.19 -17.56 -6.41
CA ARG A 42 -25.55 -17.53 -7.72
C ARG A 42 -26.50 -16.85 -8.72
N PRO A 43 -26.04 -15.87 -9.52
CA PRO A 43 -26.86 -15.32 -10.60
C PRO A 43 -27.34 -16.45 -11.53
N ALA A 44 -28.59 -16.36 -12.01
CA ALA A 44 -29.22 -17.42 -12.81
C ALA A 44 -28.43 -17.78 -14.09
N ASP A 45 -27.65 -16.84 -14.61
CA ASP A 45 -26.84 -17.01 -15.83
C ASP A 45 -25.38 -17.40 -15.55
N ALA A 46 -25.00 -17.61 -14.29
CA ALA A 46 -23.61 -17.82 -13.91
C ALA A 46 -23.15 -19.29 -13.97
N ASP A 47 -23.91 -20.20 -14.60
CA ASP A 47 -23.59 -21.63 -14.66
C ASP A 47 -22.30 -21.96 -15.42
N ARG A 48 -21.78 -21.01 -16.20
CA ARG A 48 -20.49 -21.09 -16.89
C ARG A 48 -19.61 -19.93 -16.43
N GLU A 49 -18.31 -20.18 -16.27
CA GLU A 49 -17.36 -19.08 -16.21
C GLU A 49 -17.53 -18.25 -17.49
N PRO A 50 -17.62 -16.91 -17.40
CA PRO A 50 -17.67 -16.07 -18.58
C PRO A 50 -16.43 -16.41 -19.43
N ALA A 51 -16.62 -16.56 -20.74
CA ALA A 51 -15.50 -16.70 -21.65
C ALA A 51 -14.56 -15.49 -21.46
N GLU A 52 -13.25 -15.70 -21.63
CA GLU A 52 -12.31 -14.58 -21.73
C GLU A 52 -12.68 -13.76 -22.97
N GLU A 53 -13.54 -12.76 -22.77
CA GLU A 53 -13.89 -11.77 -23.80
C GLU A 53 -12.77 -10.74 -23.89
N GLU A 54 -12.48 -10.29 -25.12
CA GLU A 54 -11.53 -9.22 -25.36
C GLU A 54 -12.05 -7.92 -24.73
N LEU A 55 -11.41 -7.49 -23.64
CA LEU A 55 -11.77 -6.26 -22.94
C LEU A 55 -11.54 -5.04 -23.83
N PRO A 56 -12.37 -3.98 -23.70
CA PRO A 56 -12.17 -2.76 -24.45
C PRO A 56 -10.80 -2.15 -24.16
N ALA A 57 -10.06 -1.81 -25.23
CA ALA A 57 -8.77 -1.13 -25.10
C ALA A 57 -8.95 0.25 -24.47
N LEU A 58 -8.14 0.55 -23.45
CA LEU A 58 -8.09 1.87 -22.85
C LEU A 58 -7.33 2.85 -23.77
N PRO A 59 -7.64 4.16 -23.72
CA PRO A 59 -6.97 5.14 -24.57
C PRO A 59 -5.47 5.25 -24.25
N VAL A 60 -4.66 5.16 -25.31
CA VAL A 60 -3.20 5.31 -25.29
C VAL A 60 -2.84 6.37 -26.33
N HIS A 61 -2.56 7.59 -25.88
CA HIS A 61 -2.21 8.69 -26.80
C HIS A 61 -0.72 9.01 -26.80
N LEU A 62 0.00 8.64 -25.74
CA LEU A 62 1.44 8.84 -25.62
C LEU A 62 2.22 7.76 -26.37
N TYR A 63 3.20 8.17 -27.16
CA TYR A 63 4.15 7.26 -27.80
C TYR A 63 5.08 6.60 -26.77
N SER A 64 5.68 5.45 -27.13
CA SER A 64 6.61 4.72 -26.24
C SER A 64 7.71 5.64 -25.69
N GLN A 65 8.35 6.42 -26.56
CA GLN A 65 9.42 7.32 -26.17
C GLN A 65 8.96 8.40 -25.19
N GLU A 66 7.75 8.95 -25.38
CA GLU A 66 7.18 9.95 -24.46
C GLU A 66 6.88 9.32 -23.10
N GLN A 67 6.33 8.11 -23.06
CA GLN A 67 6.11 7.38 -21.81
C GLN A 67 7.44 7.10 -21.10
N ASP A 68 8.44 6.60 -21.82
CA ASP A 68 9.76 6.29 -21.26
C ASP A 68 10.45 7.53 -20.70
N GLU A 69 10.36 8.67 -21.38
CA GLU A 69 10.90 9.95 -20.89
C GLU A 69 10.18 10.41 -19.61
N ILE A 70 8.85 10.42 -19.61
CA ILE A 70 8.04 10.82 -18.45
C ILE A 70 8.39 9.93 -17.25
N LEU A 71 8.41 8.62 -17.44
CA LEU A 71 8.67 7.65 -16.39
C LEU A 71 10.10 7.75 -15.86
N THR A 72 11.08 7.96 -16.73
CA THR A 72 12.48 8.21 -16.32
C THR A 72 12.55 9.46 -15.45
N ARG A 73 11.93 10.57 -15.87
CA ARG A 73 11.90 11.82 -15.10
C ARG A 73 11.22 11.67 -13.74
N VAL A 74 10.15 10.88 -13.64
CA VAL A 74 9.51 10.55 -12.36
C VAL A 74 10.48 9.77 -11.46
N ASN A 75 11.08 8.70 -11.98
CA ASN A 75 11.97 7.83 -11.22
C ASN A 75 13.21 8.59 -10.73
N ASP A 76 13.84 9.39 -11.58
CA ASP A 76 15.01 10.20 -11.21
C ASP A 76 14.68 11.19 -10.09
N ARG A 77 13.52 11.88 -10.20
CA ARG A 77 13.11 12.85 -9.19
C ARG A 77 12.77 12.16 -7.86
N LEU A 78 12.13 11.01 -7.89
CA LEU A 78 11.81 10.24 -6.68
C LEU A 78 13.05 9.64 -6.02
N SER A 79 14.01 9.14 -6.81
CA SER A 79 15.30 8.66 -6.31
C SER A 79 16.07 9.79 -5.61
N GLN A 80 16.12 11.00 -6.19
CA GLN A 80 16.68 12.18 -5.53
C GLN A 80 15.96 12.49 -4.21
N CYS A 81 14.63 12.48 -4.23
CA CYS A 81 13.80 12.75 -3.05
C CYS A 81 14.06 11.73 -1.91
N ALA A 82 14.22 10.44 -2.24
CA ALA A 82 14.53 9.40 -1.27
C ALA A 82 15.95 9.51 -0.73
N PHE A 83 16.93 9.78 -1.59
CA PHE A 83 18.31 10.01 -1.20
C PHE A 83 18.41 11.16 -0.19
N ASP A 84 17.81 12.31 -0.50
CA ASP A 84 17.84 13.49 0.37
C ASP A 84 17.12 13.24 1.70
N PHE A 85 15.99 12.53 1.66
CA PHE A 85 15.25 12.14 2.86
C PHE A 85 16.06 11.21 3.77
N VAL A 86 16.70 10.19 3.20
CA VAL A 86 17.55 9.24 3.92
C VAL A 86 18.77 9.95 4.51
N ALA A 87 19.44 10.80 3.73
CA ALA A 87 20.60 11.57 4.17
C ALA A 87 20.24 12.56 5.30
N ARG A 88 19.15 13.33 5.13
CA ARG A 88 18.68 14.35 6.09
C ARG A 88 18.44 13.79 7.50
N TYR A 89 17.94 12.57 7.59
CA TYR A 89 17.66 11.90 8.87
C TYR A 89 18.67 10.82 9.23
N SER A 90 19.73 10.67 8.43
CA SER A 90 20.79 9.68 8.60
C SER A 90 20.25 8.25 8.83
N PHE A 91 19.26 7.84 8.05
CA PHE A 91 18.69 6.49 8.19
C PHE A 91 19.72 5.43 7.77
N PRO A 92 19.80 4.30 8.48
CA PRO A 92 20.77 3.26 8.18
C PRO A 92 20.45 2.58 6.84
N ILE A 93 21.43 2.52 5.95
CA ILE A 93 21.38 1.77 4.69
C ILE A 93 22.13 0.44 4.91
N PRO A 94 21.47 -0.72 4.81
CA PRO A 94 22.14 -2.01 4.92
C PRO A 94 23.19 -2.21 3.82
N PHE A 95 24.36 -2.74 4.18
CA PHE A 95 25.33 -3.21 3.21
C PHE A 95 24.80 -4.48 2.54
N GLU A 96 24.82 -4.49 1.22
CA GLU A 96 24.47 -5.65 0.39
C GLU A 96 25.77 -6.05 -0.34
N PRO A 97 26.25 -7.31 -0.22
CA PRO A 97 27.59 -7.70 -0.67
C PRO A 97 27.81 -7.47 -2.17
N ASP A 98 26.75 -7.55 -2.97
CA ASP A 98 26.79 -7.41 -4.42
C ASP A 98 26.56 -5.96 -4.90
N LYS A 99 26.37 -5.00 -3.98
CA LYS A 99 26.04 -3.62 -4.32
C LYS A 99 27.07 -2.63 -3.79
N ARG A 100 27.41 -1.69 -4.66
CA ARG A 100 28.23 -0.52 -4.31
C ARG A 100 27.54 0.33 -3.23
N PRO A 101 28.31 0.95 -2.32
CA PRO A 101 27.77 1.92 -1.37
C PRO A 101 27.06 3.06 -2.08
N VAL A 102 25.98 3.56 -1.48
CA VAL A 102 25.21 4.68 -2.03
C VAL A 102 25.95 5.98 -1.78
N SER A 103 26.31 6.68 -2.86
CA SER A 103 26.99 7.97 -2.85
C SER A 103 26.18 9.05 -3.56
N VAL A 104 25.42 8.68 -4.59
CA VAL A 104 24.53 9.55 -5.36
C VAL A 104 23.14 8.90 -5.50
N PRO A 105 22.09 9.68 -5.77
CA PRO A 105 20.73 9.15 -5.90
C PRO A 105 20.57 8.03 -6.94
N SER A 106 21.32 8.12 -8.04
CA SER A 106 21.31 7.16 -9.16
C SER A 106 22.08 5.87 -8.88
N ASP A 107 22.72 5.72 -7.71
CA ASP A 107 23.34 4.44 -7.31
C ASP A 107 22.30 3.36 -7.00
N ARG A 108 21.02 3.74 -6.86
CA ARG A 108 19.89 2.85 -6.66
C ARG A 108 18.75 3.23 -7.59
N GLU A 109 18.10 2.23 -8.18
CA GLU A 109 16.85 2.41 -8.90
C GLU A 109 15.71 2.78 -7.95
N TRP A 110 14.65 3.43 -8.45
CA TRP A 110 13.50 3.80 -7.62
C TRP A 110 12.88 2.60 -6.88
N SER A 111 12.86 1.43 -7.52
CA SER A 111 12.36 0.19 -6.90
C SER A 111 13.17 -0.24 -5.67
N GLU A 112 14.49 -0.03 -5.70
CA GLU A 112 15.37 -0.32 -4.58
C GLU A 112 15.20 0.70 -3.45
N TRP A 113 14.97 1.97 -3.80
CA TRP A 113 14.61 3.01 -2.83
C TRP A 113 13.29 2.69 -2.14
N VAL A 114 12.26 2.30 -2.88
CA VAL A 114 10.97 1.87 -2.31
C VAL A 114 11.16 0.68 -1.37
N PHE A 115 11.92 -0.34 -1.78
CA PHE A 115 12.22 -1.49 -0.93
C PHE A 115 12.88 -1.07 0.38
N LEU A 116 13.89 -0.20 0.32
CA LEU A 116 14.57 0.34 1.50
C LEU A 116 13.62 1.14 2.40
N LEU A 117 12.86 2.08 1.84
CA LEU A 117 11.93 2.93 2.59
C LEU A 117 10.82 2.11 3.27
N LYS A 118 10.25 1.12 2.57
CA LYS A 118 9.29 0.17 3.15
C LYS A 118 9.91 -0.61 4.32
N ARG A 119 11.15 -1.08 4.16
CA ARG A 119 11.86 -1.81 5.23
C ARG A 119 12.13 -0.93 6.44
N LEU A 120 12.53 0.32 6.24
CA LEU A 120 12.71 1.31 7.31
C LEU A 120 11.38 1.61 8.03
N ALA A 121 10.29 1.79 7.27
CA ALA A 121 8.95 2.04 7.82
C ALA A 121 8.43 0.87 8.67
N THR A 122 8.47 -0.35 8.12
CA THR A 122 7.97 -1.55 8.80
C THR A 122 8.79 -1.91 10.05
N LYS A 123 10.12 -1.69 10.00
CA LYS A 123 11.00 -1.84 11.18
C LYS A 123 10.96 -0.66 12.14
N ARG A 124 10.01 0.28 11.98
CA ARG A 124 9.82 1.46 12.84
C ARG A 124 11.07 2.33 12.98
N ARG A 125 11.93 2.37 11.95
CA ARG A 125 13.13 3.21 11.90
C ARG A 125 12.83 4.64 11.48
N ILE A 126 11.68 4.89 10.84
CA ILE A 126 11.22 6.23 10.44
C ILE A 126 10.29 6.78 11.54
N PRO A 127 10.66 7.84 12.28
CA PRO A 127 9.77 8.45 13.26
C PRO A 127 8.58 9.13 12.59
N ALA A 128 7.35 8.93 13.08
CA ALA A 128 6.15 9.50 12.45
C ALA A 128 6.24 11.02 12.23
N ARG A 129 6.85 11.77 13.15
CA ARG A 129 7.04 13.23 13.05
C ARG A 129 7.80 13.69 11.81
N VAL A 130 8.65 12.84 11.21
CA VAL A 130 9.39 13.21 10.01
C VAL A 130 8.50 13.17 8.76
N LEU A 131 7.39 12.43 8.81
CA LEU A 131 6.41 12.34 7.74
C LEU A 131 5.31 13.40 7.89
N PHE A 132 4.72 13.82 6.78
CA PHE A 132 3.57 14.73 6.77
C PHE A 132 2.41 14.09 7.52
N ASN A 133 1.86 14.80 8.51
CA ASN A 133 0.78 14.35 9.40
C ASN A 133 0.98 12.95 10.02
N GLY A 134 2.23 12.48 10.17
CA GLY A 134 2.51 11.17 10.77
C GLY A 134 2.03 9.96 9.96
N GLN A 135 1.80 10.11 8.66
CA GLN A 135 1.11 9.14 7.81
C GLN A 135 1.96 7.91 7.41
N ILE A 136 2.49 7.15 8.36
CA ILE A 136 3.37 5.99 8.09
C ILE A 136 2.66 4.85 7.32
N ARG A 137 1.38 4.59 7.63
CA ARG A 137 0.59 3.56 6.92
C ARG A 137 0.37 3.95 5.47
N GLN A 138 -0.08 5.19 5.24
CA GLN A 138 -0.25 5.73 3.90
C GLN A 138 1.07 5.75 3.13
N PHE A 139 2.19 6.04 3.81
CA PHE A 139 3.51 6.08 3.19
C PHE A 139 3.85 4.78 2.48
N ILE A 140 3.64 3.63 3.14
CA ILE A 140 3.90 2.31 2.54
C ILE A 140 3.02 2.11 1.30
N THR A 141 1.73 2.40 1.41
CA THR A 141 0.78 2.27 0.29
C THR A 141 1.15 3.16 -0.90
N VAL A 142 1.52 4.43 -0.68
CA VAL A 142 1.87 5.32 -1.80
C VAL A 142 3.21 4.94 -2.44
N LEU A 143 4.15 4.40 -1.67
CA LEU A 143 5.40 3.87 -2.21
C LEU A 143 5.11 2.70 -3.15
N GLU A 144 4.23 1.78 -2.77
CA GLU A 144 3.80 0.66 -3.62
C GLU A 144 3.08 1.14 -4.87
N ASN A 145 2.17 2.11 -4.75
CA ASN A 145 1.46 2.69 -5.89
C ASN A 145 2.36 3.53 -6.82
N SER A 146 3.54 3.93 -6.34
CA SER A 146 4.56 4.62 -7.13
C SER A 146 5.56 3.68 -7.79
N LEU A 147 5.51 2.39 -7.46
CA LEU A 147 6.24 1.39 -8.23
C LEU A 147 5.50 1.21 -9.55
N GLU A 148 6.19 1.54 -10.62
CA GLU A 148 5.89 0.85 -11.86
C GLU A 148 5.97 -0.66 -11.63
N MET A 149 5.04 -1.42 -12.21
CA MET A 149 5.33 -2.82 -12.53
C MET A 149 6.52 -2.83 -13.50
N ARG A 150 7.74 -2.93 -12.97
CA ARG A 150 8.99 -3.20 -13.69
C ARG A 150 9.54 -4.52 -13.21
N HIS A 151 9.78 -5.43 -14.16
CA HIS A 151 11.07 -6.11 -14.27
C HIS A 151 11.64 -5.75 -15.65
N ALA A 152 12.58 -4.81 -15.67
CA ALA A 152 13.11 -4.15 -16.86
C ALA A 152 14.28 -4.91 -17.52
N ALA A 153 14.24 -6.25 -17.59
CA ALA A 153 15.37 -7.02 -18.13
C ALA A 153 15.03 -8.11 -19.15
N VAL A 154 13.75 -8.38 -19.47
CA VAL A 154 13.43 -9.58 -20.27
C VAL A 154 12.52 -9.36 -21.49
N HIS A 155 11.83 -8.23 -21.64
CA HIS A 155 10.89 -8.07 -22.77
C HIS A 155 11.15 -6.79 -23.57
N GLN A 156 11.62 -6.97 -24.81
CA GLN A 156 11.86 -5.92 -25.81
C GLN A 156 10.57 -5.29 -26.37
N SER A 157 9.40 -5.56 -25.79
CA SER A 157 8.12 -4.95 -26.15
C SER A 157 7.27 -4.72 -24.91
N ARG A 158 7.53 -3.64 -24.17
CA ARG A 158 6.61 -3.24 -23.10
C ARG A 158 5.32 -2.73 -23.75
N PRO A 159 4.15 -3.31 -23.45
CA PRO A 159 2.89 -2.73 -23.91
C PRO A 159 2.76 -1.32 -23.35
N LEU A 160 2.37 -0.37 -24.21
CA LEU A 160 2.13 1.01 -23.81
C LEU A 160 1.09 1.06 -22.69
N LYS A 161 1.32 1.97 -21.74
CA LYS A 161 0.33 2.24 -20.69
C LYS A 161 -0.75 3.15 -21.24
N ASP A 162 -1.97 2.93 -20.80
CA ASP A 162 -3.05 3.90 -20.99
C ASP A 162 -2.71 5.21 -20.27
N ASP A 163 -3.27 6.30 -20.78
CA ASP A 163 -2.97 7.65 -20.30
C ASP A 163 -3.26 7.82 -18.80
N ARG A 164 -4.34 7.19 -18.32
CA ARG A 164 -4.76 7.30 -16.91
C ARG A 164 -3.72 6.65 -16.00
N ASN A 165 -3.17 5.52 -16.41
CA ASN A 165 -2.11 4.86 -15.65
C ASN A 165 -0.82 5.70 -15.59
N VAL A 166 -0.41 6.33 -16.69
CA VAL A 166 0.75 7.25 -16.69
C VAL A 166 0.51 8.42 -15.72
N LEU A 167 -0.65 9.07 -15.79
CA LEU A 167 -1.00 10.16 -14.89
C LEU A 167 -1.08 9.70 -13.43
N GLN A 168 -1.59 8.50 -13.17
CA GLN A 168 -1.66 7.92 -11.82
C GLN A 168 -0.27 7.67 -11.22
N LEU A 169 0.70 7.25 -12.03
CA LEU A 169 2.10 7.07 -11.59
C LEU A 169 2.74 8.40 -11.21
N ILE A 170 2.53 9.46 -12.00
CA ILE A 170 3.01 10.79 -11.63
C ILE A 170 2.32 11.24 -10.33
N SER A 171 0.99 11.05 -10.24
CA SER A 171 0.21 11.41 -9.06
C SER A 171 0.65 10.66 -7.80
N SER A 172 1.00 9.38 -7.88
CA SER A 172 1.51 8.63 -6.72
C SER A 172 2.89 9.14 -6.30
N GLY A 173 3.75 9.51 -7.26
CA GLY A 173 5.00 10.21 -6.99
C GLY A 173 4.81 11.54 -6.25
N ILE A 174 3.82 12.35 -6.63
CA ILE A 174 3.46 13.59 -5.91
C ILE A 174 3.12 13.28 -4.44
N GLN A 175 2.37 12.21 -4.18
CA GLN A 175 2.02 11.82 -2.81
C GLN A 175 3.25 11.37 -2.01
N VAL A 176 4.19 10.65 -2.63
CA VAL A 176 5.46 10.29 -1.99
C VAL A 176 6.20 11.56 -1.56
N ALA A 177 6.41 12.51 -2.48
CA ALA A 177 7.09 13.78 -2.21
C ALA A 177 6.40 14.58 -1.09
N LYS A 178 5.06 14.62 -1.11
CA LYS A 178 4.26 15.26 -0.05
C LYS A 178 4.49 14.61 1.31
N ILE A 179 4.44 13.29 1.40
CA ILE A 179 4.58 12.57 2.66
C ILE A 179 5.98 12.77 3.27
N VAL A 180 7.03 12.79 2.44
CA VAL A 180 8.41 13.07 2.92
C VAL A 180 8.72 14.57 3.06
N LYS A 181 7.74 15.44 2.83
CA LYS A 181 7.82 16.91 2.96
C LYS A 181 8.84 17.55 2.02
N ASP A 182 9.01 17.00 0.81
CA ASP A 182 9.84 17.62 -0.23
C ASP A 182 8.98 18.49 -1.15
N ALA A 183 8.94 19.79 -0.83
CA ALA A 183 8.20 20.78 -1.61
C ALA A 183 8.76 20.96 -3.03
N SER A 184 10.07 20.80 -3.22
CA SER A 184 10.71 20.94 -4.53
C SER A 184 10.33 19.76 -5.44
N ALA A 185 10.38 18.53 -4.91
CA ALA A 185 9.95 17.35 -5.65
C ALA A 185 8.47 17.37 -5.98
N MET A 186 7.63 17.78 -5.02
CA MET A 186 6.20 17.90 -5.24
C MET A 186 5.87 18.87 -6.39
N ARG A 187 6.49 20.07 -6.41
CA ARG A 187 6.29 21.04 -7.50
C ARG A 187 6.76 20.54 -8.86
N PHE A 188 7.90 19.86 -8.90
CA PHE A 188 8.42 19.29 -10.14
C PHE A 188 7.46 18.25 -10.72
N LEU A 189 6.99 17.32 -9.89
CA LEU A 189 6.09 16.25 -10.31
C LEU A 189 4.70 16.77 -10.68
N ASP A 190 4.21 17.80 -9.99
CA ASP A 190 2.96 18.50 -10.33
C ASP A 190 3.06 19.19 -11.71
N ASN A 191 4.16 19.89 -11.98
CA ASN A 191 4.41 20.45 -13.30
C ASN A 191 4.49 19.37 -14.39
N LEU A 192 5.16 18.25 -14.10
CA LEU A 192 5.24 17.12 -15.03
C LEU A 192 3.84 16.53 -15.30
N TYR A 193 3.01 16.38 -14.28
CA TYR A 193 1.62 15.92 -14.42
C TYR A 193 0.83 16.80 -15.39
N VAL A 194 0.84 18.12 -15.17
CA VAL A 194 0.12 19.09 -16.01
C VAL A 194 0.67 19.10 -17.44
N GLN A 195 1.99 18.97 -17.62
CA GLN A 195 2.60 18.86 -18.95
C GLN A 195 2.16 17.59 -19.68
N THR A 196 2.18 16.45 -18.98
CA THR A 196 1.73 15.16 -19.53
C THR A 196 0.25 15.20 -19.89
N GLU A 197 -0.61 15.78 -19.05
CA GLU A 197 -2.04 15.93 -19.33
C GLU A 197 -2.28 16.79 -20.58
N ARG A 198 -1.57 17.91 -20.72
CA ARG A 198 -1.64 18.77 -21.92
C ARG A 198 -1.16 18.05 -23.17
N LEU A 199 -0.08 17.27 -23.07
CA LEU A 199 0.43 16.48 -24.18
C LEU A 199 -0.62 15.46 -24.63
N ILE A 200 -1.18 14.68 -23.70
CA ILE A 200 -2.28 13.75 -23.97
C ILE A 200 -3.46 14.46 -24.65
N ALA A 201 -3.89 15.61 -24.12
CA ALA A 201 -5.00 16.37 -24.68
C ALA A 201 -4.72 16.84 -26.12
N SER A 202 -3.49 17.26 -26.42
CA SER A 202 -3.09 17.70 -27.76
C SER A 202 -3.10 16.58 -28.80
N ARG A 203 -2.93 15.33 -28.36
CA ARG A 203 -2.94 14.12 -29.21
C ARG A 203 -4.35 13.55 -29.46
N LYS A 204 -5.36 14.04 -28.74
CA LYS A 204 -6.77 13.65 -28.92
C LYS A 204 -7.46 14.37 -30.09
N ILE A 205 -6.82 15.42 -30.61
CA ILE A 205 -7.34 16.31 -31.66
C ILE A 205 -7.00 15.74 -33.04
#